data_AF-A0AAJ5QSB1-F1
#
_entry.id   AF-A0AAJ5QSB1-F1
#
_cell.length_a   1.000
_cell.length_b   1.000
_cell.length_c   1.000
_cell.angle_alpha   90.00
_cell.angle_beta   90.00
_cell.angle_gamma   90.00
#
_symmetry.space_group_name_H-M   'P 1'
#
loop_
_entity.id
_entity.type
_entity.pdbx_description
1 polymer ?
#
loop_
_entity_poly.entity_id
_entity_poly.type
_entity_poly.pdbx_seq_one_letter_code
_entity_poly.pdbx_strand_id
1 'polypeptide(L)'
;MADTNLKPGTTIAKTQSNFLAGNTEKHEVVRKNNNRSLPEKAEPKVLRDMTVSYVSIRHYDRKTNRTKRYTRSASLRLNGTWMEEAGFTTGTKIDVRVMPGCLVITIRPVETPLMKELNNISQLPEEEQQQAILFLQGVAAKVALETA
;
A
#
# COMPACT_ATOMS: atom_id res chain seq x y z
N MET A 1 -46.84 -23.43 -15.59
CA MET A 1 -46.22 -22.72 -16.73
C MET A 1 -44.72 -22.70 -16.52
N ALA A 2 -43.97 -22.84 -17.61
CA ALA A 2 -42.60 -23.33 -17.67
C ALA A 2 -41.51 -22.23 -17.61
N ASP A 3 -40.26 -22.69 -17.43
CA ASP A 3 -38.97 -22.21 -17.99
C ASP A 3 -38.49 -20.77 -17.69
N THR A 4 -37.42 -20.56 -16.90
CA THR A 4 -35.96 -20.62 -17.17
C THR A 4 -35.30 -19.41 -17.89
N ASN A 5 -34.19 -18.96 -17.29
CA ASN A 5 -32.92 -18.47 -17.90
C ASN A 5 -32.70 -17.04 -18.48
N LEU A 6 -31.58 -16.46 -18.00
CA LEU A 6 -30.48 -15.69 -18.64
C LEU A 6 -30.66 -14.32 -19.36
N LYS A 7 -29.83 -13.36 -18.87
CA LYS A 7 -29.20 -12.07 -19.33
C LYS A 7 -29.13 -11.73 -20.87
N PRO A 8 -28.48 -10.60 -21.28
CA PRO A 8 -28.70 -9.17 -21.05
C PRO A 8 -28.84 -8.38 -22.39
N GLY A 9 -29.41 -7.17 -22.35
CA GLY A 9 -29.55 -6.29 -23.53
C GLY A 9 -28.38 -5.32 -23.72
N THR A 10 -27.78 -5.40 -24.90
CA THR A 10 -26.70 -4.59 -25.48
C THR A 10 -27.04 -3.09 -25.60
N THR A 11 -26.12 -2.19 -25.23
CA THR A 11 -26.02 -0.87 -25.89
C THR A 11 -24.56 -0.44 -25.96
N ILE A 12 -24.11 -0.30 -27.21
CA ILE A 12 -22.76 0.06 -27.64
C ILE A 12 -22.71 1.58 -27.75
N ALA A 13 -21.82 2.24 -27.01
CA ALA A 13 -21.35 3.58 -27.37
C ALA A 13 -19.88 3.46 -27.81
N LYS A 14 -19.68 3.59 -29.12
CA LYS A 14 -18.37 3.77 -29.77
C LYS A 14 -17.79 5.11 -29.33
N THR A 15 -16.60 5.11 -28.72
CA THR A 15 -15.73 6.28 -28.71
C THR A 15 -14.35 5.88 -29.22
N GLN A 16 -13.87 6.68 -30.15
CA GLN A 16 -12.86 6.36 -31.14
C GLN A 16 -11.49 6.10 -30.53
N SER A 17 -10.93 4.96 -30.96
CA SER A 17 -9.53 4.61 -30.81
C SER A 17 -8.69 5.47 -31.75
N ASN A 18 -7.72 6.19 -31.20
CA ASN A 18 -6.62 6.76 -31.95
C ASN A 18 -5.35 5.95 -31.65
N PHE A 19 -5.11 4.94 -32.48
CA PHE A 19 -3.78 4.35 -32.64
C PHE A 19 -2.96 5.27 -33.55
N LEU A 20 -1.82 5.76 -33.07
CA LEU A 20 -0.71 6.25 -33.89
C LEU A 20 0.51 5.43 -33.45
N ALA A 21 0.96 4.49 -34.29
CA ALA A 21 2.17 4.63 -35.13
C ALA A 21 3.35 5.17 -34.29
N GLY A 22 4.38 4.41 -33.93
CA GLY A 22 5.10 3.44 -34.73
C GLY A 22 6.48 4.02 -35.04
N ASN A 23 7.32 4.27 -34.02
CA ASN A 23 8.66 4.84 -34.22
C ASN A 23 9.67 4.14 -33.30
N THR A 24 10.37 3.17 -33.88
CA THR A 24 11.69 2.73 -33.46
C THR A 24 12.68 3.89 -33.60
N GLU A 25 13.31 4.33 -32.52
CA GLU A 25 14.66 4.92 -32.62
C GLU A 25 15.41 4.85 -31.28
N LYS A 26 16.74 4.88 -31.40
CA LYS A 26 17.71 4.19 -30.58
C LYS A 26 18.08 4.96 -29.31
N HIS A 27 18.68 4.21 -28.38
CA HIS A 27 19.46 4.68 -27.25
C HIS A 27 20.41 5.85 -27.61
N GLU A 28 20.32 6.93 -26.85
CA GLU A 28 21.48 7.79 -26.57
C GLU A 28 21.46 8.21 -25.10
N VAL A 29 22.56 7.90 -24.40
CA VAL A 29 22.79 8.21 -22.99
C VAL A 29 23.21 9.67 -22.89
N VAL A 30 22.28 10.56 -22.58
CA VAL A 30 22.59 11.95 -22.23
C VAL A 30 22.41 12.13 -20.72
N ARG A 31 23.52 12.15 -20.00
CA ARG A 31 23.60 12.64 -18.61
C ARG A 31 23.38 14.15 -18.63
N LYS A 32 22.16 14.61 -18.35
CA LYS A 32 21.88 16.03 -18.09
C LYS A 32 21.68 16.25 -16.59
N ASN A 33 22.70 16.83 -15.97
CA ASN A 33 22.65 17.39 -14.64
C ASN A 33 21.79 18.65 -14.70
N ASN A 34 20.59 18.60 -14.13
CA ASN A 34 19.74 19.78 -14.03
C ASN A 34 19.53 20.12 -12.56
N ASN A 35 20.17 21.22 -12.15
CA ASN A 35 19.81 22.01 -10.99
C ASN A 35 18.29 22.24 -11.03
N ARG A 36 17.55 21.61 -10.12
CA ARG A 36 16.13 21.91 -9.90
C ARG A 36 16.00 22.54 -8.54
N SER A 37 15.68 23.82 -8.57
CA SER A 37 15.01 24.56 -7.50
C SER A 37 13.98 23.65 -6.80
N LEU A 38 14.08 23.58 -5.48
CA LEU A 38 13.15 22.87 -4.60
C LEU A 38 11.72 23.40 -4.87
N PRO A 39 10.75 22.54 -5.24
CA PRO A 39 9.37 22.96 -5.28
C PRO A 39 8.89 23.20 -3.85
N GLU A 40 8.49 24.45 -3.60
CA GLU A 40 7.69 24.89 -2.47
C GLU A 40 6.50 23.93 -2.28
N LYS A 41 6.43 23.31 -1.08
CA LYS A 41 5.40 22.38 -0.58
C LYS A 41 4.39 21.89 -1.63
N ALA A 42 4.76 20.85 -2.37
CA ALA A 42 3.83 20.15 -3.24
C ALA A 42 2.88 19.28 -2.39
N GLU A 43 1.59 19.60 -2.40
CA GLU A 43 0.55 18.71 -1.87
C GLU A 43 0.65 17.34 -2.58
N PRO A 44 0.51 16.21 -1.85
CA PRO A 44 0.73 14.90 -2.42
C PRO A 44 -0.33 14.66 -3.50
N LYS A 45 0.09 14.57 -4.75
CA LYS A 45 -0.78 14.13 -5.85
C LYS A 45 -1.20 12.69 -5.55
N VAL A 46 -2.39 12.55 -4.94
CA VAL A 46 -2.80 11.38 -4.14
C VAL A 46 -3.02 10.13 -5.00
N LEU A 47 -3.38 10.27 -6.28
CA LEU A 47 -3.53 9.14 -7.19
C LEU A 47 -2.27 8.93 -8.04
N ARG A 48 -1.71 7.74 -7.93
CA ARG A 48 -0.63 7.23 -8.78
C ARG A 48 -1.18 6.10 -9.62
N ASP A 49 -1.23 6.30 -10.93
CA ASP A 49 -1.63 5.27 -11.87
C ASP A 49 -0.50 4.25 -12.00
N MET A 50 -0.72 3.07 -11.42
CA MET A 50 0.22 1.96 -11.45
C MET A 50 -0.42 0.76 -12.15
N THR A 51 0.34 0.10 -13.02
CA THR A 51 -0.08 -1.14 -13.67
C THR A 51 0.53 -2.34 -12.96
N VAL A 52 -0.27 -3.37 -12.73
CA VAL A 52 0.21 -4.64 -12.19
C VAL A 52 1.17 -5.28 -13.20
N SER A 53 2.38 -5.55 -12.75
CA SER A 53 3.42 -6.21 -13.53
C SER A 53 3.45 -7.71 -13.20
N TYR A 54 4.47 -8.42 -13.70
CA TYR A 54 4.72 -9.80 -13.33
C TYR A 54 6.19 -10.00 -12.98
N VAL A 55 6.46 -10.98 -12.11
CA VAL A 55 7.80 -11.51 -11.87
C VAL A 55 7.89 -12.89 -12.51
N SER A 56 8.98 -13.12 -13.26
CA SER A 56 9.28 -14.41 -13.87
C SER A 56 10.34 -15.14 -13.05
N ILE A 57 9.99 -16.33 -12.58
CA ILE A 57 10.91 -17.20 -11.84
C ILE A 57 11.37 -18.32 -12.77
N ARG A 58 12.69 -18.42 -12.95
CA ARG A 58 13.33 -19.47 -13.74
C ARG A 58 13.45 -20.74 -12.90
N HIS A 59 12.84 -21.82 -13.35
CA HIS A 59 13.04 -23.16 -12.80
C HIS A 59 14.13 -23.84 -13.63
N TYR A 60 15.29 -24.07 -13.02
CA TYR A 60 16.42 -24.70 -13.68
C TYR A 60 16.91 -25.91 -12.88
N ASP A 61 17.53 -26.85 -13.57
CA ASP A 61 18.18 -27.97 -12.90
C ASP A 61 19.46 -27.49 -12.23
N ARG A 62 19.58 -27.66 -10.91
CA ARG A 62 20.78 -27.22 -10.17
C ARG A 62 22.04 -27.98 -10.62
N LYS A 63 21.92 -29.23 -11.10
CA LYS A 63 23.08 -30.05 -11.50
C LYS A 63 23.58 -29.72 -12.90
N THR A 64 22.67 -29.45 -13.83
CA THR A 64 23.02 -29.21 -15.25
C THR A 64 22.90 -27.75 -15.69
N ASN A 65 22.41 -26.87 -14.79
CA ASN A 65 22.09 -25.46 -15.04
C ASN A 65 21.14 -25.21 -16.24
N ARG A 66 20.44 -26.25 -16.70
CA ARG A 66 19.51 -26.16 -17.82
C ARG A 66 18.15 -25.65 -17.35
N THR A 67 17.59 -24.70 -18.08
CA THR A 67 16.23 -24.20 -17.82
C THR A 67 15.22 -25.28 -18.13
N LYS A 68 14.34 -25.59 -17.19
CA LYS A 68 13.21 -26.49 -17.43
C LYS A 68 11.98 -25.71 -17.84
N ARG A 69 11.69 -24.61 -17.14
CA ARG A 69 10.53 -23.76 -17.39
C ARG A 69 10.65 -22.40 -16.70
N TYR A 70 9.74 -21.49 -17.04
CA TYR A 70 9.52 -20.24 -16.33
C TYR A 70 8.11 -20.24 -15.71
N THR A 71 7.96 -19.66 -14.54
CA THR A 71 6.65 -19.38 -13.93
C THR A 71 6.49 -17.88 -13.73
N ARG A 72 5.28 -17.37 -13.96
CA ARG A 72 4.98 -15.95 -13.81
C ARG A 72 3.98 -15.75 -12.70
N SER A 73 4.24 -14.78 -11.85
CA SER A 73 3.33 -14.36 -10.78
C SER A 73 3.07 -12.86 -10.91
N ALA A 74 1.83 -12.43 -10.67
CA ALA A 74 1.49 -11.00 -10.63
C ALA A 74 2.32 -10.31 -9.55
N SER A 75 2.76 -9.08 -9.83
CA SER A 75 3.60 -8.30 -8.93
C SER A 75 3.27 -6.82 -9.03
N LEU A 76 3.06 -6.22 -7.86
CA LEU A 76 2.90 -4.78 -7.71
C LEU A 76 4.17 -4.21 -7.07
N ARG A 77 4.77 -3.20 -7.71
CA ARG A 77 5.95 -2.51 -7.21
C ARG A 77 5.52 -1.14 -6.73
N LEU A 78 5.57 -0.93 -5.43
CA LEU A 78 5.33 0.36 -4.79
C LEU A 78 6.70 1.00 -4.51
N ASN A 79 7.01 2.12 -5.15
CA ASN A 79 8.29 2.82 -4.99
C ASN A 79 8.11 4.34 -4.97
N GLY A 80 9.03 5.04 -4.29
CA GLY A 80 9.10 6.49 -4.22
C GLY A 80 9.24 7.03 -2.79
N THR A 81 9.61 8.31 -2.67
CA THR A 81 9.78 9.00 -1.38
C THR A 81 8.48 9.08 -0.57
N TRP A 82 7.33 9.09 -1.26
CA TRP A 82 6.00 9.10 -0.65
C TRP A 82 5.74 7.91 0.28
N MET A 83 6.44 6.78 0.08
CA MET A 83 6.32 5.63 0.94
C MET A 83 6.88 5.92 2.35
N GLU A 84 8.04 6.59 2.41
CA GLU A 84 8.63 7.05 3.67
C GLU A 84 7.80 8.17 4.30
N GLU A 85 7.29 9.11 3.49
CA GLU A 85 6.37 10.18 3.95
C GLU A 85 5.08 9.60 4.56
N ALA A 86 4.60 8.47 4.04
CA ALA A 86 3.45 7.74 4.58
C ALA A 86 3.79 6.82 5.77
N GLY A 87 5.05 6.82 6.24
CA GLY A 87 5.51 6.04 7.39
C GLY A 87 5.89 4.58 7.09
N PHE A 88 5.86 4.16 5.81
CA PHE A 88 6.29 2.83 5.38
C PHE A 88 7.82 2.78 5.22
N THR A 89 8.54 2.93 6.32
CA THR A 89 10.00 2.87 6.34
C THR A 89 10.54 1.45 6.15
N THR A 90 11.80 1.33 5.71
CA THR A 90 12.46 0.03 5.54
C THR A 90 12.52 -0.73 6.87
N GLY A 91 12.13 -2.02 6.86
CA GLY A 91 12.13 -2.87 8.06
C GLY A 91 10.84 -2.82 8.88
N THR A 92 9.89 -1.94 8.53
CA THR A 92 8.58 -1.88 9.18
C THR A 92 7.73 -3.10 8.82
N LYS A 93 7.10 -3.71 9.83
CA LYS A 93 6.15 -4.80 9.61
C LYS A 93 4.85 -4.23 9.05
N ILE A 94 4.35 -4.82 7.98
CA ILE A 94 3.10 -4.43 7.33
C ILE A 94 2.12 -5.59 7.34
N ASP A 95 0.84 -5.24 7.38
CA ASP A 95 -0.27 -6.15 7.17
C ASP A 95 -0.91 -5.85 5.81
N VAL A 96 -1.14 -6.91 5.05
CA VAL A 96 -1.74 -6.84 3.72
C VAL A 96 -3.06 -7.60 3.75
N ARG A 97 -4.18 -6.87 3.61
CA ARG A 97 -5.52 -7.45 3.54
C ARG A 97 -5.96 -7.48 2.09
N VAL A 98 -6.32 -8.67 1.62
CA VAL A 98 -6.77 -8.91 0.25
C VAL A 98 -8.28 -9.04 0.25
N MET A 99 -8.93 -8.19 -0.54
CA MET A 99 -10.38 -8.22 -0.78
C MET A 99 -10.65 -8.29 -2.29
N PRO A 100 -11.84 -8.74 -2.72
CA PRO A 100 -12.19 -8.71 -4.14
C PRO A 100 -12.08 -7.28 -4.70
N GLY A 101 -11.17 -7.06 -5.65
CA GLY A 101 -10.94 -5.75 -6.28
C GLY A 101 -10.17 -4.72 -5.44
N CYS A 102 -9.71 -5.05 -4.22
CA CYS A 102 -9.03 -4.11 -3.34
C CYS A 102 -7.89 -4.76 -2.54
N LEU A 103 -6.78 -4.05 -2.44
CA LEU A 103 -5.64 -4.42 -1.58
C LEU A 103 -5.44 -3.31 -0.55
N VAL A 104 -5.61 -3.63 0.72
CA VAL A 104 -5.39 -2.69 1.83
C VAL A 104 -4.05 -3.02 2.47
N ILE A 105 -3.14 -2.05 2.49
CA ILE A 105 -1.81 -2.18 3.09
C ILE A 105 -1.75 -1.24 4.29
N THR A 106 -1.48 -1.80 5.46
CA THR A 106 -1.40 -1.04 6.71
C THR A 106 -0.10 -1.37 7.44
N ILE A 107 0.46 -0.38 8.13
CA ILE A 107 1.57 -0.60 9.04
C ILE A 107 1.05 -1.40 10.24
N ARG A 108 1.75 -2.48 10.60
CA ARG A 108 1.43 -3.21 11.83
C ARG A 108 1.95 -2.39 13.02
N PRO A 109 1.08 -1.93 13.93
CA PRO A 109 1.53 -1.20 15.10
C PRO A 109 2.44 -2.11 15.95
N VAL A 110 3.55 -1.55 16.44
CA VAL A 110 4.36 -2.23 17.46
C VAL A 110 3.53 -2.21 18.74
N GLU A 111 3.06 -3.38 19.18
CA GLU A 111 2.32 -3.50 20.44
C GLU A 111 3.26 -3.13 21.60
N THR A 112 3.17 -1.89 22.08
CA THR A 112 3.83 -1.50 23.33
C THR A 112 3.06 -2.08 24.51
N PRO A 113 3.70 -2.29 25.68
CA PRO A 113 3.01 -2.73 26.89
C PRO A 113 1.79 -1.85 27.21
N LEU A 114 1.91 -0.53 27.03
CA LEU A 114 0.80 0.40 27.21
C LEU A 114 -0.35 0.19 26.21
N MET A 115 -0.06 -0.07 24.93
CA MET A 115 -1.11 -0.35 23.95
C MET A 115 -1.88 -1.64 24.27
N LYS A 116 -1.20 -2.64 24.85
CA LYS A 116 -1.87 -3.86 25.31
C LYS A 116 -2.82 -3.57 26.46
N GLU A 117 -2.37 -2.83 27.47
CA GLU A 117 -3.24 -2.43 28.58
C GLU A 117 -4.42 -1.58 28.11
N LEU A 118 -4.20 -0.62 27.20
CA LEU A 118 -5.28 0.20 26.65
C LEU A 118 -6.30 -0.63 25.84
N ASN A 119 -5.83 -1.63 25.08
CA ASN A 119 -6.73 -2.57 24.42
C ASN A 119 -7.54 -3.39 25.41
N ASN A 120 -6.94 -3.86 26.51
CA ASN A 120 -7.67 -4.56 27.57
C ASN A 120 -8.73 -3.65 28.20
N ILE A 121 -8.38 -2.39 28.48
CA ILE A 121 -9.32 -1.39 29.03
C ILE A 121 -10.48 -1.16 28.08
N SER A 122 -10.25 -1.11 26.76
CA SER A 122 -11.32 -0.94 25.76
C SER A 122 -12.35 -2.09 25.73
N GLN A 123 -12.02 -3.25 26.32
CA GLN A 123 -12.93 -4.39 26.44
C GLN A 123 -13.75 -4.39 27.75
N LEU A 124 -13.43 -3.50 28.71
CA LEU A 124 -14.14 -3.37 29.98
C LEU A 124 -15.47 -2.61 29.82
N PRO A 125 -16.40 -2.71 30.79
CA PRO A 125 -17.61 -1.89 30.83
C PRO A 125 -17.30 -0.38 30.87
N GLU A 126 -18.21 0.44 30.34
CA GLU A 126 -18.00 1.88 30.16
C GLU A 126 -17.70 2.62 31.48
N GLU A 127 -18.29 2.20 32.60
CA GLU A 127 -18.02 2.78 33.92
C GLU A 127 -16.56 2.59 34.36
N GLU A 128 -16.01 1.39 34.15
CA GLU A 128 -14.62 1.08 34.48
C GLU A 128 -13.63 1.78 33.53
N GLN A 129 -14.03 1.94 32.26
CA GLN A 129 -13.26 2.73 31.28
C GLN A 129 -13.15 4.20 31.72
N GLN A 130 -14.26 4.81 32.15
CA GLN A 130 -14.26 6.20 32.60
C GLN A 130 -13.36 6.40 33.83
N GLN A 131 -13.41 5.46 34.79
CA GLN A 131 -12.53 5.49 35.95
C GLN A 131 -11.05 5.38 35.57
N ALA A 132 -10.71 4.48 34.63
CA ALA A 132 -9.35 4.33 34.13
C ALA A 132 -8.86 5.59 33.39
N ILE A 133 -9.71 6.21 32.57
CA ILE A 133 -9.38 7.45 31.84
C ILE A 133 -9.10 8.60 32.82
N LEU A 134 -9.96 8.79 33.83
CA LEU A 134 -9.75 9.81 34.86
C LEU A 134 -8.44 9.60 35.63
N PHE A 135 -8.11 8.35 35.93
CA PHE A 135 -6.83 8.01 36.57
C PHE A 135 -5.63 8.39 35.68
N LEU A 136 -5.64 8.02 34.40
CA LEU A 136 -4.57 8.34 33.46
C LEU A 136 -4.39 9.85 33.30
N GLN A 137 -5.48 10.61 33.26
CA GLN A 137 -5.45 12.08 33.23
C GLN A 137 -4.79 12.65 34.50
N GLY A 138 -5.09 12.10 35.67
CA GLY A 138 -4.46 12.50 36.93
C GLY A 138 -2.96 12.23 36.96
N VAL A 139 -2.52 11.06 36.48
CA VAL A 139 -1.08 10.73 36.37
C VAL A 139 -0.38 11.68 35.41
N ALA A 140 -0.99 11.97 34.24
CA ALA A 140 -0.42 12.90 33.27
C ALA A 140 -0.26 14.32 33.84
N ALA A 141 -1.25 14.82 34.57
CA ALA A 141 -1.20 16.11 35.23
C ALA A 141 -0.09 16.18 36.29
N LYS A 142 0.08 15.11 37.07
CA LYS A 142 1.15 15.03 38.08
C LYS A 142 2.54 15.06 37.43
N VAL A 143 2.76 14.25 36.39
CA VAL A 143 4.05 14.20 35.68
C VAL A 143 4.41 15.56 35.06
N ALA A 144 3.42 16.28 34.52
CA ALA A 144 3.62 17.62 33.96
C ALA A 144 4.04 18.66 35.01
N LEU A 145 3.62 18.51 36.27
CA LEU A 145 4.03 19.40 37.37
C LEU A 145 5.42 19.06 37.92
N GLU A 146 5.85 17.80 37.85
CA GLU A 146 7.18 17.36 38.32
C GLU A 146 8.30 17.61 37.29
N THR A 147 7.95 17.85 36.03
CA THR A 147 8.90 18.11 34.93
C THR A 147 9.08 19.59 34.58
N ALA A 148 8.38 20.49 35.29
CA ALA A 148 8.45 21.95 35.17
C ALA A 148 9.36 22.56 36.25
#